data_AF-A0A3A6MSK9-F1
#
_entry.id   AF-A0A3A6MSK9-F1
#
_cell.length_a   1.000
_cell.length_b   1.000
_cell.length_c   1.000
_cell.angle_alpha   90.00
_cell.angle_beta   90.00
_cell.angle_gamma   90.00
#
_symmetry.space_group_name_H-M   'P 1'
#
loop_
_entity.id
_entity.type
_entity.pdbx_description
1 polymer ?
#
loop_
_entity_poly.entity_id
_entity_poly.type
_entity_poly.pdbx_seq_one_letter_code
_entity_poly.pdbx_strand_id
1 'polypeptide(L)'
;MTTNTIKEKDTMTKHGPNMTKLIIRFMTREAIPPGGGIADGFEFFQNPDRRKQVMAKAEANAIAAIQLIKAAPDNPFGDNDEEIAGILLKKIDERAGRRQTDELHSR
;
A
#
# COMPACT_ATOMS: atom_id res chain seq x y z
N MET A 1 5.41 38.99 -26.09
CA MET A 1 6.73 38.37 -25.82
C MET A 1 6.60 37.57 -24.53
N THR A 2 6.99 36.27 -24.57
CA THR A 2 7.52 35.43 -23.46
C THR A 2 6.67 35.27 -22.17
N THR A 3 6.31 34.09 -21.65
CA THR A 3 6.69 32.68 -21.92
C THR A 3 5.74 31.75 -21.14
N ASN A 4 5.54 30.53 -21.65
CA ASN A 4 4.88 29.38 -21.02
C ASN A 4 5.39 29.10 -19.59
N THR A 5 4.55 28.49 -18.73
CA THR A 5 4.90 27.27 -17.97
C THR A 5 3.63 26.54 -17.50
N ILE A 6 3.26 25.51 -18.26
CA ILE A 6 2.74 24.19 -17.83
C ILE A 6 1.96 24.17 -16.50
N LYS A 7 0.62 24.18 -16.58
CA LYS A 7 -0.23 23.56 -15.55
C LYS A 7 -0.04 22.05 -15.66
N GLU A 8 1.01 21.54 -15.02
CA GLU A 8 1.21 20.11 -14.84
C GLU A 8 0.00 19.56 -14.09
N LYS A 9 -0.53 18.46 -14.61
CA LYS A 9 -1.66 17.74 -14.04
C LYS A 9 -1.26 17.26 -12.65
N ASP A 10 -1.57 18.04 -11.64
CA ASP A 10 -1.59 17.63 -10.25
C ASP A 10 -2.77 16.67 -10.05
N THR A 11 -2.61 15.42 -10.51
CA THR A 11 -3.42 14.33 -9.98
C THR A 11 -2.90 14.07 -8.58
N MET A 12 -3.33 14.93 -7.64
CA MET A 12 -2.99 14.88 -6.22
C MET A 12 -3.15 13.46 -5.71
N THR A 13 -2.05 12.74 -5.57
CA THR A 13 -2.01 11.66 -4.59
C THR A 13 -2.05 12.38 -3.25
N LYS A 14 -3.17 12.23 -2.51
CA LYS A 14 -3.36 12.80 -1.16
C LYS A 14 -2.22 12.43 -0.18
N HIS A 15 -1.42 11.43 -0.56
CA HIS A 15 -0.42 10.76 0.25
C HIS A 15 0.97 10.86 -0.40
N GLY A 16 2.02 10.84 0.42
CA GLY A 16 3.40 10.74 -0.06
C GLY A 16 3.69 9.42 -0.82
N PRO A 17 4.86 9.29 -1.45
CA PRO A 17 5.18 8.16 -2.32
C PRO A 17 5.18 6.79 -1.60
N ASN A 18 5.72 6.68 -0.39
CA ASN A 18 5.73 5.46 0.40
C ASN A 18 4.34 5.14 0.92
N MET A 19 3.61 6.14 1.42
CA MET A 19 2.23 5.93 1.85
C MET A 19 1.35 5.44 0.70
N THR A 20 1.48 6.04 -0.49
CA THR A 20 0.79 5.57 -1.70
C THR A 20 1.15 4.13 -2.06
N LYS A 21 2.45 3.77 -2.03
CA LYS A 21 2.90 2.38 -2.27
C LYS A 21 2.33 1.41 -1.23
N LEU A 22 2.28 1.79 0.05
CA LEU A 22 1.73 0.97 1.11
C LEU A 22 0.22 0.72 0.89
N ILE A 23 -0.53 1.76 0.54
CA ILE A 23 -1.95 1.64 0.17
C ILE A 23 -2.12 0.67 -1.00
N ILE A 24 -1.30 0.76 -2.04
CA ILE A 24 -1.36 -0.17 -3.18
C ILE A 24 -1.13 -1.63 -2.72
N ARG A 25 -0.20 -1.87 -1.78
CA ARG A 25 0.01 -3.22 -1.23
C ARG A 25 -1.24 -3.75 -0.52
N PHE A 26 -1.91 -2.92 0.29
CA PHE A 26 -3.19 -3.30 0.91
C PHE A 26 -4.30 -3.49 -0.13
N MET A 27 -4.36 -2.61 -1.13
CA MET A 27 -5.33 -2.68 -2.23
C MET A 27 -5.22 -4.02 -2.97
N THR A 28 -4.00 -4.46 -3.33
CA THR A 28 -3.81 -5.75 -4.00
C THR A 28 -4.36 -6.91 -3.16
N ARG A 29 -4.12 -6.89 -1.85
CA ARG A 29 -4.63 -7.91 -0.91
C ARG A 29 -6.15 -7.86 -0.74
N GLU A 30 -6.76 -6.68 -0.84
CA GLU A 30 -8.23 -6.53 -0.72
C GLU A 30 -8.94 -6.80 -2.05
N ALA A 31 -8.29 -6.53 -3.17
CA ALA A 31 -8.79 -6.83 -4.52
C ALA A 31 -8.88 -8.33 -4.76
N ILE A 32 -7.88 -9.09 -4.28
CA ILE A 32 -7.88 -10.56 -4.30
C ILE A 32 -7.58 -11.04 -2.87
N PRO A 33 -8.61 -11.29 -2.05
CA PRO A 33 -8.43 -11.69 -0.66
C PRO A 33 -7.73 -13.05 -0.53
N PRO A 34 -7.09 -13.35 0.62
CA PRO A 34 -6.54 -14.68 0.88
C PRO A 34 -7.63 -15.75 0.75
N GLY A 35 -7.42 -16.76 -0.12
CA GLY A 35 -8.42 -17.77 -0.45
C GLY A 35 -9.40 -17.37 -1.56
N GLY A 36 -9.32 -16.13 -2.05
CA GLY A 36 -10.00 -15.67 -3.26
C GLY A 36 -9.32 -16.17 -4.54
N GLY A 37 -9.91 -15.84 -5.67
CA GLY A 37 -9.48 -16.32 -6.98
C GLY A 37 -9.55 -15.26 -8.07
N ILE A 38 -9.40 -15.73 -9.32
CA ILE A 38 -9.41 -14.88 -10.52
C ILE A 38 -10.75 -14.14 -10.66
N ALA A 39 -11.86 -14.73 -10.19
CA ALA A 39 -13.19 -14.10 -10.21
C ALA A 39 -13.25 -12.81 -9.39
N ASP A 40 -12.63 -12.78 -8.20
CA ASP A 40 -12.55 -11.56 -7.37
C ASP A 40 -11.76 -10.45 -8.09
N GLY A 41 -10.69 -10.84 -8.79
CA GLY A 41 -9.93 -9.93 -9.64
C GLY A 41 -10.79 -9.33 -10.75
N PHE A 42 -11.58 -10.16 -11.46
CA PHE A 42 -12.50 -9.68 -12.48
C PHE A 42 -13.58 -8.76 -11.92
N GLU A 43 -14.18 -9.12 -10.78
CA GLU A 43 -15.19 -8.28 -10.11
C GLU A 43 -14.60 -6.91 -9.74
N PHE A 44 -13.39 -6.87 -9.20
CA PHE A 44 -12.68 -5.62 -8.94
C PHE A 44 -12.50 -4.79 -10.22
N PHE A 45 -12.12 -5.39 -11.35
CA PHE A 45 -11.95 -4.64 -12.60
C PHE A 45 -13.27 -4.18 -13.23
N GLN A 46 -14.35 -4.95 -13.08
CA GLN A 46 -15.63 -4.67 -13.74
C GLN A 46 -16.58 -3.80 -12.91
N ASN A 47 -16.46 -3.80 -11.58
CA ASN A 47 -17.36 -3.09 -10.68
C ASN A 47 -16.70 -1.82 -10.09
N PRO A 48 -17.08 -0.60 -10.52
CA PRO A 48 -16.52 0.65 -10.00
C PRO A 48 -16.77 0.87 -8.50
N ASP A 49 -17.91 0.41 -7.98
CA ASP A 49 -18.23 0.55 -6.56
C ASP A 49 -17.37 -0.39 -5.71
N ARG A 50 -17.13 -1.61 -6.21
CA ARG A 50 -16.16 -2.53 -5.61
C ARG A 50 -14.76 -1.91 -5.55
N ARG A 51 -14.29 -1.25 -6.60
CA ARG A 51 -12.99 -0.55 -6.58
C ARG A 51 -12.94 0.54 -5.53
N LYS A 52 -13.97 1.38 -5.43
CA LYS A 52 -14.03 2.44 -4.42
C LYS A 52 -13.98 1.87 -3.01
N GLN A 53 -14.73 0.80 -2.74
CA GLN A 53 -14.71 0.11 -1.44
C GLN A 53 -13.33 -0.45 -1.12
N VAL A 54 -12.71 -1.13 -2.08
CA VAL A 54 -11.36 -1.70 -1.93
C VAL A 54 -10.33 -0.60 -1.68
N MET A 55 -10.38 0.50 -2.42
CA MET A 55 -9.51 1.67 -2.22
C MET A 55 -9.67 2.28 -0.82
N ALA A 56 -10.92 2.56 -0.41
CA ALA A 56 -11.20 3.16 0.90
C ALA A 56 -10.73 2.25 2.04
N LYS A 57 -10.96 0.93 1.92
CA LYS A 57 -10.52 -0.05 2.91
C LYS A 57 -8.99 -0.17 2.95
N ALA A 58 -8.33 -0.14 1.79
CA ALA A 58 -6.87 -0.16 1.71
C ALA A 58 -6.23 1.08 2.35
N GLU A 59 -6.80 2.27 2.10
CA GLU A 59 -6.36 3.52 2.74
C GLU A 59 -6.54 3.44 4.26
N ALA A 60 -7.71 3.02 4.74
CA ALA A 60 -7.99 2.87 6.17
C ALA A 60 -7.02 1.88 6.84
N ASN A 61 -6.74 0.74 6.19
CA ASN A 61 -5.80 -0.26 6.70
C ASN A 61 -4.36 0.27 6.77
N ALA A 62 -3.91 1.02 5.76
CA ALA A 62 -2.58 1.63 5.76
C ALA A 62 -2.43 2.65 6.90
N ILE A 63 -3.43 3.51 7.07
CA ILE A 63 -3.48 4.49 8.17
C ILE A 63 -3.48 3.79 9.53
N ALA A 64 -4.33 2.78 9.71
CA ALA A 64 -4.41 2.03 10.96
C ALA A 64 -3.08 1.34 11.29
N ALA A 65 -2.39 0.76 10.30
CA ALA A 65 -1.07 0.14 10.51
C ALA A 65 -0.02 1.16 11.00
N ILE A 66 0.00 2.37 10.44
CA ILE A 66 0.89 3.44 10.88
C ILE A 66 0.51 3.91 12.29
N GLN A 67 -0.78 4.12 12.56
CA GLN A 67 -1.25 4.54 13.88
C GLN A 67 -0.91 3.52 14.97
N LEU A 68 -0.98 2.22 14.67
CA LEU A 68 -0.56 1.18 15.59
C LEU A 68 0.93 1.25 15.94
N ILE A 69 1.78 1.58 14.96
CA ILE A 69 3.21 1.79 15.21
C ILE A 69 3.43 3.03 16.05
N LYS A 70 2.77 4.15 15.73
CA LYS A 70 2.88 5.40 16.49
C LYS A 70 2.42 5.26 17.93
N ALA A 71 1.39 4.45 18.17
CA ALA A 71 0.87 4.17 19.49
C ALA A 71 1.72 3.17 20.31
N ALA A 72 2.71 2.51 19.70
CA ALA A 72 3.57 1.56 20.41
C ALA A 72 4.47 2.31 21.42
N PRO A 73 4.50 1.89 22.71
CA PRO A 73 5.26 2.59 23.76
C PRO A 73 6.77 2.69 23.50
N ASP A 74 7.30 1.75 22.72
CA ASP A 74 8.71 1.58 22.38
C ASP A 74 9.01 1.89 20.90
N ASN A 75 8.13 2.63 20.23
CA ASN A 75 8.27 2.96 18.81
C ASN A 75 9.62 3.64 18.49
N PRO A 76 10.53 2.98 17.75
CA PRO A 76 11.83 3.54 17.42
C PRO A 76 11.81 4.42 16.16
N PHE A 77 10.66 4.53 15.48
CA PHE A 77 10.54 5.11 14.14
C PHE A 77 9.97 6.53 14.11
N GLY A 78 9.66 7.13 15.28
CA GLY A 78 9.09 8.47 15.38
C GLY A 78 7.64 8.55 14.88
N ASP A 79 7.21 9.75 14.51
CA ASP A 79 5.81 10.07 14.19
C ASP A 79 5.55 10.43 12.71
N ASN A 80 6.55 10.36 11.85
CA ASN A 80 6.39 10.70 10.43
C ASN A 80 5.76 9.53 9.67
N ASP A 81 4.51 9.69 9.24
CA ASP A 81 3.74 8.67 8.53
C ASP A 81 4.45 8.15 7.27
N GLU A 82 5.14 9.02 6.53
CA GLU A 82 5.83 8.67 5.28
C GLU A 82 7.10 7.82 5.52
N GLU A 83 7.80 8.07 6.64
CA GLU A 83 8.96 7.28 7.06
C GLU A 83 8.54 5.90 7.57
N ILE A 84 7.50 5.87 8.42
CA ILE A 84 6.91 4.62 8.93
C ILE A 84 6.40 3.76 7.78
N ALA A 85 5.73 4.36 6.79
CA ALA A 85 5.30 3.64 5.58
C ALA A 85 6.49 3.04 4.82
N GLY A 86 7.60 3.77 4.68
CA GLY A 86 8.82 3.27 4.05
C GLY A 86 9.43 2.07 4.80
N ILE A 87 9.44 2.11 6.12
CA ILE A 87 9.92 1.01 6.97
C ILE A 87 9.03 -0.22 6.83
N LEU A 88 7.71 -0.04 6.86
CA LEU A 88 6.74 -1.12 6.66
C LEU A 88 6.94 -1.80 5.31
N LEU A 89 7.09 -1.04 4.23
CA LEU A 89 7.37 -1.57 2.89
C LEU A 89 8.65 -2.40 2.86
N LYS A 90 9.74 -1.87 3.45
CA LYS A 90 11.01 -2.61 3.57
C LYS A 90 10.83 -3.94 4.30
N LYS A 91 10.08 -3.96 5.41
CA LYS A 91 9.80 -5.19 6.17
C LYS A 91 8.95 -6.20 5.38
N ILE A 92 8.00 -5.72 4.58
CA ILE A 92 7.21 -6.57 3.69
C ILE A 92 8.11 -7.22 2.63
N ASP A 93 8.99 -6.45 2.00
CA ASP A 93 9.90 -6.94 0.96
C ASP A 93 10.96 -7.91 1.55
N GLU A 94 11.52 -7.61 2.73
CA GLU A 94 12.41 -8.53 3.48
C GLU A 94 11.71 -9.89 3.73
N ARG A 95 10.43 -9.87 4.10
CA ARG A 95 9.66 -11.10 4.33
C ARG A 95 9.38 -11.86 3.04
N ALA A 96 9.08 -11.16 1.94
CA ALA A 96 8.84 -11.79 0.64
C ALA A 96 10.10 -12.48 0.11
N GLY A 97 11.26 -11.84 0.25
CA GLY A 97 12.55 -12.42 -0.14
C GLY A 97 12.90 -13.69 0.63
N ARG A 98 12.68 -13.71 1.96
CA ARG A 98 12.93 -14.91 2.80
C ARG A 98 12.08 -16.11 2.41
N ARG A 99 10.80 -15.91 2.06
CA ARG A 99 9.94 -17.03 1.63
C ARG A 99 10.46 -17.69 0.37
N GLN A 100 10.99 -16.92 -0.58
CA GLN A 100 11.56 -17.47 -1.82
C GLN A 100 12.83 -18.29 -1.56
N THR A 101 13.67 -17.89 -0.61
CA THR A 101 14.87 -18.65 -0.25
C THR A 101 14.55 -19.93 0.51
N ASP A 102 13.54 -19.92 1.38
CA ASP A 102 13.17 -21.10 2.17
C ASP A 102 12.52 -22.20 1.30
N GLU A 103 11.75 -21.79 0.28
CA GLU A 103 11.16 -22.71 -0.71
C GLU A 103 12.21 -23.33 -1.65
N LEU A 104 13.33 -22.65 -1.90
CA LEU A 104 14.42 -23.16 -2.75
C LEU A 104 15.26 -24.23 -2.04
N HIS A 105 15.45 -24.11 -0.72
CA HIS A 105 16.23 -25.07 0.08
C HIS A 105 15.42 -26.26 0.62
N SER A 106 14.10 -26.28 0.37
CA SER A 106 13.19 -27.37 0.79
C SER A 106 12.79 -28.31 -0.35
N ARG A 107 13.47 -28.22 -1.51
CA ARG A 107 13.31 -29.10 -2.67
C ARG A 107 14.58 -29.92 -2.87
#